data_AF-X1TEY7-F1
#
_entry.id   AF-X1TEY7-F1
#
_cell.length_a   1.000
_cell.length_b   1.000
_cell.length_c   1.000
_cell.angle_alpha   90.00
_cell.angle_beta   90.00
_cell.angle_gamma   90.00
#
_symmetry.space_group_name_H-M   'P 1'
#
loop_
_entity.id
_entity.type
_entity.pdbx_description
1 polymer ?
#
loop_
_entity_poly.entity_id
_entity_poly.type
_entity_poly.pdbx_seq_one_letter_code
_entity_poly.pdbx_strand_id
1 'polypeptide(L)'
;MSERIFIGVAWPYADGPLHLGHIAGAYLPPDIFARYHRTKGNEVLMVSGSDQHGTPITIKAEQEGKTPAQIASKYHQQFLDSWQKLGISFDLFTNTGTTNHAEVASDIFLTLLDKGYIYKSIVSQPFCPHCQRFLPDRYIEGTCPYCNSSGARGDQCDDCGKPINASELIDPQCR
;
A
#
# COMPACT_ATOMS: atom_id res chain seq x y z
N MET A 1 20.89 -27.83 15.41
CA MET A 1 21.57 -26.55 15.18
C MET A 1 20.50 -25.47 15.11
N SER A 2 20.77 -24.27 15.62
CA SER A 2 19.85 -23.13 15.48
C SER A 2 19.78 -22.72 14.00
N GLU A 3 18.57 -22.46 13.49
CA GLU A 3 18.32 -21.94 12.15
C GLU A 3 18.07 -20.43 12.20
N ARG A 4 18.36 -19.74 11.09
CA ARG A 4 17.99 -18.32 10.90
C ARG A 4 16.74 -18.21 10.06
N ILE A 5 15.70 -17.60 10.62
CA ILE A 5 14.37 -17.54 10.04
C ILE A 5 13.99 -16.07 9.82
N PHE A 6 13.79 -15.68 8.57
CA PHE A 6 13.25 -14.38 8.21
C PHE A 6 11.74 -14.49 7.94
N ILE A 7 10.96 -13.62 8.56
CA ILE A 7 9.50 -13.56 8.40
C ILE A 7 9.13 -12.15 7.96
N GLY A 8 8.92 -11.98 6.66
CA GLY A 8 8.42 -10.73 6.07
C GLY A 8 6.89 -10.71 6.10
N VAL A 9 6.31 -9.81 6.89
CA VAL A 9 4.86 -9.69 7.01
C VAL A 9 4.36 -8.52 6.17
N ALA A 10 3.23 -8.70 5.49
CA ALA A 10 2.59 -7.66 4.67
C ALA A 10 2.44 -6.35 5.44
N TRP A 11 2.66 -5.24 4.75
CA TRP A 11 2.67 -3.90 5.33
C TRP A 11 1.25 -3.31 5.21
N PRO A 12 0.58 -2.92 6.30
CA PRO A 12 -0.74 -2.30 6.20
C PRO A 12 -0.63 -0.88 5.65
N TYR A 13 -1.55 -0.53 4.75
CA TYR A 13 -1.72 0.84 4.25
C TYR A 13 -2.11 1.79 5.39
N ALA A 14 -1.41 2.92 5.49
CA ALA A 14 -1.60 3.91 6.54
C ALA A 14 -2.67 4.97 6.19
N ASP A 15 -3.79 4.53 5.61
CA ASP A 15 -4.95 5.36 5.25
C ASP A 15 -6.20 5.08 6.11
N GLY A 16 -6.18 4.02 6.91
CA GLY A 16 -7.32 3.58 7.71
C GLY A 16 -6.96 2.68 8.90
N PRO A 17 -7.93 2.41 9.80
CA PRO A 17 -7.73 1.53 10.93
C PRO A 17 -7.66 0.05 10.52
N LEU A 18 -7.00 -0.76 11.34
CA LEU A 18 -6.98 -2.22 11.19
C LEU A 18 -8.34 -2.82 11.57
N HIS A 19 -8.63 -4.01 11.01
CA HIS A 19 -9.82 -4.81 11.34
C HIS A 19 -9.44 -6.28 11.52
N LEU A 20 -10.37 -7.12 11.99
CA LEU A 20 -10.08 -8.53 12.30
C LEU A 20 -9.55 -9.33 11.10
N GLY A 21 -10.03 -9.05 9.90
CA GLY A 21 -9.50 -9.67 8.67
C GLY A 21 -8.00 -9.44 8.46
N HIS A 22 -7.50 -8.24 8.75
CA HIS A 22 -6.07 -7.94 8.73
C HIS A 22 -5.32 -8.83 9.73
N ILE A 23 -5.79 -8.84 10.98
CA ILE A 23 -5.15 -9.59 12.08
C ILE A 23 -5.10 -11.08 11.76
N ALA A 24 -6.25 -11.67 11.44
CA ALA A 24 -6.37 -13.09 11.16
C ALA A 24 -5.61 -13.51 9.89
N GLY A 25 -5.62 -12.68 8.85
CA GLY A 25 -5.05 -13.02 7.55
C GLY A 25 -3.54 -12.81 7.46
N ALA A 26 -3.01 -11.75 8.07
CA ALA A 26 -1.64 -11.32 7.82
C ALA A 26 -0.75 -11.24 9.06
N TYR A 27 -1.27 -11.05 10.28
CA TYR A 27 -0.43 -10.71 11.44
C TYR A 27 -0.37 -11.78 12.53
N LEU A 28 -1.50 -12.44 12.81
CA LEU A 28 -1.55 -13.50 13.81
C LEU A 28 -0.81 -14.78 13.35
N PRO A 29 -0.97 -15.28 12.11
CA PRO A 29 -0.24 -16.47 11.67
C PRO A 29 1.30 -16.34 11.75
N PRO A 30 1.94 -15.26 11.25
CA PRO A 30 3.39 -15.13 11.37
C PRO A 30 3.86 -14.91 12.80
N ASP A 31 3.06 -14.30 13.69
CA ASP A 31 3.41 -14.19 15.12
C ASP A 31 3.47 -15.57 15.80
N ILE A 32 2.48 -16.43 15.54
CA ILE A 32 2.47 -17.82 16.04
C ILE A 32 3.71 -18.57 15.51
N PHE A 33 4.02 -18.42 14.23
CA PHE A 33 5.16 -19.05 13.60
C PHE A 33 6.49 -18.55 14.19
N ALA A 34 6.64 -17.24 14.37
CA ALA A 34 7.81 -16.63 14.99
C ALA A 34 8.03 -17.16 16.42
N ARG A 35 6.97 -17.19 17.23
CA ARG A 35 7.01 -17.71 18.61
C ARG A 35 7.40 -19.18 18.66
N TYR A 36 6.86 -20.00 17.76
CA TYR A 36 7.24 -21.41 17.66
C TYR A 36 8.74 -21.57 17.37
N HIS A 37 9.27 -20.85 16.37
CA HIS A 37 10.69 -20.93 16.02
C HIS A 37 11.60 -20.39 17.14
N ARG A 38 11.23 -19.29 17.80
CA ARG A 38 11.96 -18.77 18.96
C ARG A 38 12.01 -19.81 20.10
N THR A 39 10.88 -20.44 20.43
CA THR A 39 10.81 -21.50 21.46
C THR A 39 11.64 -22.74 21.09
N LYS A 40 11.71 -23.08 19.80
CA LYS A 40 12.56 -24.17 19.29
C LYS A 40 14.07 -23.85 19.40
N GLY A 41 14.43 -22.60 19.70
CA GLY A 41 15.82 -22.14 19.82
C GLY A 41 16.42 -21.60 18.52
N ASN A 42 15.58 -21.23 17.54
CA ASN A 42 16.01 -20.60 16.30
C ASN A 42 16.15 -19.08 16.44
N GLU A 43 17.01 -18.48 15.63
CA GLU A 43 17.15 -17.04 15.47
C GLU A 43 16.07 -16.54 14.50
N VAL A 44 15.12 -15.73 14.98
CA VAL A 44 13.99 -15.24 14.19
C VAL A 44 14.09 -13.73 14.01
N LEU A 45 13.87 -13.27 12.78
CA LEU A 45 13.69 -11.87 12.41
C LEU A 45 12.34 -11.69 11.71
N MET A 46 11.33 -11.29 12.47
CA MET A 46 9.98 -10.97 12.02
C MET A 46 9.82 -9.47 11.87
N VAL A 47 9.60 -9.01 10.64
CA VAL A 47 9.56 -7.58 10.31
C VAL A 47 8.35 -7.21 9.49
N SER A 48 7.90 -5.97 9.68
CA SER A 48 6.86 -5.33 8.89
C SER A 48 6.99 -3.81 9.02
N GLY A 49 5.98 -3.08 8.58
CA GLY A 49 5.90 -1.65 8.79
C GLY A 49 4.66 -1.05 8.14
N SER A 50 4.41 0.23 8.36
CA SER A 50 3.32 0.95 7.70
C SER A 50 3.69 1.34 6.28
N ASP A 51 2.82 1.03 5.32
CA ASP A 51 2.91 1.59 3.96
C ASP A 51 2.29 2.99 3.93
N GLN A 52 3.13 4.00 3.72
CA GLN A 52 2.80 5.43 3.85
C GLN A 52 2.68 6.16 2.51
N HIS A 53 2.75 5.46 1.37
CA HIS A 53 2.69 6.08 0.06
C HIS A 53 1.41 5.71 -0.72
N GLY A 54 1.15 6.47 -1.79
CA GLY A 54 0.06 6.19 -2.74
C GLY A 54 -1.14 7.13 -2.65
N THR A 55 -1.97 7.04 -3.70
CA THR A 55 -3.18 7.86 -3.87
C THR A 55 -4.19 7.78 -2.73
N PRO A 56 -4.46 6.62 -2.09
CA PRO A 56 -5.44 6.53 -1.01
C PRO A 56 -5.15 7.47 0.18
N ILE A 57 -3.88 7.56 0.58
CA ILE A 57 -3.44 8.44 1.68
C ILE A 57 -3.62 9.91 1.28
N THR A 58 -3.36 10.25 0.02
CA THR A 58 -3.56 11.61 -0.51
C THR A 58 -5.03 12.00 -0.49
N ILE A 59 -5.92 11.13 -0.99
CA ILE A 59 -7.38 11.35 -0.96
C ILE A 59 -7.86 11.52 0.48
N LYS A 60 -7.39 10.67 1.41
CA LYS A 60 -7.77 10.74 2.82
C LYS A 60 -7.30 12.04 3.47
N ALA A 61 -6.11 12.50 3.10
CA ALA A 61 -5.54 13.77 3.57
C ALA A 61 -6.35 14.96 3.06
N GLU A 62 -6.73 14.99 1.78
CA GLU A 62 -7.62 15.99 1.19
C GLU A 62 -8.97 16.03 1.92
N GLN A 63 -9.59 14.87 2.16
CA GLN A 63 -10.87 14.76 2.87
C GLN A 63 -10.82 15.24 4.33
N GLU A 64 -9.70 15.02 5.04
CA GLU A 64 -9.53 15.44 6.42
C GLU A 64 -8.92 16.85 6.56
N GLY A 65 -8.61 17.55 5.46
CA GLY A 65 -7.93 18.84 5.48
C GLY A 65 -6.54 18.77 6.12
N LYS A 66 -5.81 17.68 5.89
CA LYS A 66 -4.49 17.38 6.46
C LYS A 66 -3.47 17.11 5.37
N THR A 67 -2.20 17.02 5.76
CA THR A 67 -1.14 16.53 4.87
C THR A 67 -1.11 14.99 4.85
N PRO A 68 -0.66 14.37 3.74
CA PRO A 68 -0.46 12.91 3.67
C PRO A 68 0.41 12.36 4.81
N ALA A 69 1.47 13.08 5.17
CA ALA A 69 2.34 12.73 6.29
C ALA A 69 1.59 12.67 7.62
N GLN A 70 0.71 13.65 7.90
CA GLN A 70 -0.10 13.64 9.13
C GLN A 70 -1.06 12.45 9.20
N ILE A 71 -1.67 12.06 8.06
CA ILE A 71 -2.53 10.88 7.97
C ILE A 71 -1.71 9.61 8.22
N ALA A 72 -0.59 9.45 7.50
CA ALA A 72 0.25 8.28 7.61
C ALA A 72 0.86 8.10 9.03
N SER A 73 1.29 9.19 9.67
CA SER A 73 1.80 9.17 11.05
C SER A 73 0.72 8.82 12.07
N LYS A 74 -0.50 9.34 11.91
CA LYS A 74 -1.65 9.02 12.77
C LYS A 74 -1.94 7.52 12.75
N TYR A 75 -2.05 6.93 11.56
CA TYR A 75 -2.36 5.50 11.44
C TYR A 75 -1.18 4.60 11.80
N HIS A 76 0.06 5.02 11.52
CA HIS A 76 1.25 4.32 12.02
C HIS A 76 1.23 4.17 13.55
N GLN A 77 0.96 5.26 14.29
CA GLN A 77 0.85 5.19 15.74
C GLN A 77 -0.30 4.27 16.19
N GLN A 78 -1.46 4.35 15.52
CA GLN A 78 -2.58 3.47 15.81
C GLN A 78 -2.23 1.99 15.62
N PHE A 79 -1.44 1.65 14.60
CA PHE A 79 -0.99 0.28 14.35
C PHE A 79 -0.05 -0.20 15.45
N LEU A 80 0.94 0.61 15.84
CA LEU A 80 1.84 0.30 16.96
C LEU A 80 1.06 0.00 18.25
N ASP A 81 0.08 0.84 18.58
CA ASP A 81 -0.79 0.64 19.75
C ASP A 81 -1.59 -0.66 19.65
N SER A 82 -2.12 -0.99 18.46
CA SER A 82 -2.84 -2.24 18.21
C SER A 82 -1.94 -3.47 18.39
N TRP A 83 -0.72 -3.44 17.84
CA TRP A 83 0.24 -4.55 17.97
C TRP A 83 0.66 -4.78 19.40
N GLN A 84 0.90 -3.70 20.16
CA GLN A 84 1.20 -3.79 21.57
C GLN A 84 0.05 -4.44 22.36
N LYS A 85 -1.20 -4.01 22.12
CA LYS A 85 -2.39 -4.55 22.82
C LYS A 85 -2.68 -5.99 22.47
N LEU A 86 -2.43 -6.40 21.22
CA LEU A 86 -2.59 -7.78 20.76
C LEU A 86 -1.41 -8.68 21.15
N GLY A 87 -0.30 -8.10 21.60
CA GLY A 87 0.92 -8.84 21.92
C GLY A 87 1.64 -9.39 20.68
N ILE A 88 1.48 -8.76 19.51
CA ILE A 88 2.24 -9.15 18.31
C ILE A 88 3.72 -8.79 18.49
N SER A 89 4.60 -9.74 18.20
CA SER A 89 6.01 -9.70 18.57
C SER A 89 6.95 -9.47 17.39
N PHE A 90 6.78 -8.33 16.70
CA PHE A 90 7.72 -7.88 15.68
C PHE A 90 9.10 -7.57 16.29
N ASP A 91 10.16 -7.96 15.59
CA ASP A 91 11.53 -7.52 15.88
C ASP A 91 11.77 -6.10 15.36
N LEU A 92 11.12 -5.75 14.23
CA LEU A 92 11.07 -4.39 13.71
C LEU A 92 9.72 -4.12 13.04
N PHE A 93 9.03 -3.08 13.48
CA PHE A 93 7.88 -2.50 12.79
C PHE A 93 8.19 -1.05 12.43
N THR A 94 8.56 -0.80 11.16
CA THR A 94 8.99 0.52 10.69
C THR A 94 7.93 1.19 9.80
N ASN A 95 8.31 2.08 8.89
CA ASN A 95 7.44 2.67 7.88
C ASN A 95 8.21 3.04 6.59
N THR A 96 7.47 3.18 5.48
CA THR A 96 8.06 3.51 4.17
C THR A 96 8.39 5.01 4.00
N GLY A 97 8.10 5.85 4.99
CA GLY A 97 8.48 7.27 5.02
C GLY A 97 9.91 7.53 5.51
N THR A 98 10.71 6.50 5.80
CA THR A 98 12.07 6.65 6.30
C THR A 98 13.08 6.98 5.19
N THR A 99 14.16 7.68 5.55
CA THR A 99 15.30 7.95 4.65
C THR A 99 15.90 6.66 4.10
N ASN A 100 16.08 5.65 4.95
CA ASN A 100 16.62 4.35 4.53
C ASN A 100 15.74 3.69 3.45
N HIS A 101 14.42 3.77 3.57
CA HIS A 101 13.53 3.26 2.53
C HIS A 101 13.71 4.02 1.21
N ALA A 102 13.77 5.36 1.26
CA ALA A 102 13.96 6.18 0.07
C ALA A 102 15.29 5.89 -0.63
N GLU A 103 16.38 5.74 0.13
CA GLU A 103 17.72 5.43 -0.40
C GLU A 103 17.74 4.04 -1.06
N VAL A 104 17.26 3.00 -0.37
CA VAL A 104 17.24 1.63 -0.90
C VAL A 104 16.34 1.50 -2.13
N ALA A 105 15.15 2.10 -2.11
CA ALA A 105 14.24 2.08 -3.26
C ALA A 105 14.85 2.80 -4.47
N SER A 106 15.52 3.93 -4.24
CA SER A 106 16.20 4.69 -5.30
C SER A 106 17.37 3.90 -5.88
N ASP A 107 18.18 3.26 -5.04
CA ASP A 107 19.32 2.43 -5.46
C ASP A 107 18.88 1.25 -6.32
N ILE A 108 17.81 0.55 -5.93
CA ILE A 108 17.21 -0.54 -6.72
C ILE A 108 16.73 -0.01 -8.07
N PHE A 109 15.98 1.10 -8.08
CA PHE A 109 15.49 1.71 -9.32
C PHE A 109 16.63 2.09 -10.27
N LEU A 110 17.65 2.79 -9.76
CA LEU A 110 18.80 3.22 -10.56
C LEU A 110 19.60 2.03 -11.07
N THR A 111 19.81 1.00 -10.25
CA THR A 111 20.49 -0.24 -10.66
C THR A 111 19.74 -0.94 -11.81
N LEU A 112 18.41 -1.01 -11.74
CA LEU A 112 17.60 -1.62 -12.79
C LEU A 112 17.58 -0.77 -14.07
N LEU A 113 17.58 0.55 -13.94
CA LEU A 113 17.70 1.48 -15.05
C LEU A 113 19.06 1.35 -15.76
N ASP A 114 20.15 1.36 -15.00
CA ASP A 114 21.52 1.28 -15.53
C ASP A 114 21.80 -0.06 -16.21
N LYS A 115 21.18 -1.15 -15.75
CA LYS A 115 21.26 -2.47 -16.38
C LYS A 115 20.33 -2.62 -17.60
N GLY A 116 19.56 -1.60 -17.96
CA GLY A 116 18.65 -1.63 -19.10
C GLY A 116 17.37 -2.44 -18.88
N TYR A 117 17.00 -2.74 -17.63
CA TYR A 117 15.74 -3.42 -17.30
C TYR A 117 14.55 -2.47 -17.19
N ILE A 118 14.80 -1.17 -17.08
CA ILE A 118 13.77 -0.12 -17.10
C ILE A 118 13.96 0.72 -18.36
N TYR A 119 12.86 0.99 -19.07
CA TYR A 119 12.85 1.86 -20.25
C TYR A 119 11.91 3.04 -20.04
N LYS A 120 12.19 4.14 -20.73
CA LYS A 120 11.30 5.30 -20.77
C LYS A 120 10.32 5.14 -21.93
N SER A 121 9.06 5.46 -21.70
CA SER A 121 8.01 5.45 -22.72
C SER A 121 7.09 6.63 -22.52
N ILE A 122 6.40 7.04 -23.59
CA ILE A 122 5.35 8.04 -23.54
C ILE A 122 4.02 7.31 -23.47
N VAL A 123 3.21 7.66 -22.48
CA VAL A 123 1.87 7.08 -22.28
C VAL A 123 0.84 8.19 -22.25
N SER A 124 -0.35 7.91 -22.80
CA SER A 124 -1.49 8.81 -22.68
C SER A 124 -2.11 8.63 -21.30
N GLN A 125 -2.27 9.71 -20.56
CA GLN A 125 -2.88 9.70 -19.23
C GLN A 125 -4.02 10.73 -19.17
N PRO A 126 -5.12 10.44 -18.47
CA PRO A 126 -6.19 11.41 -18.26
C PRO A 126 -5.69 12.63 -17.50
N PHE A 127 -6.06 13.82 -17.94
CA PHE A 127 -5.70 15.09 -17.32
C PHE A 127 -6.94 15.95 -17.13
N CYS A 128 -7.13 16.48 -15.92
CA CYS A 128 -8.23 17.38 -15.62
C CYS A 128 -7.76 18.84 -15.79
N PRO A 129 -8.28 19.59 -16.78
CA PRO A 129 -7.90 20.99 -16.99
C PRO A 129 -8.42 21.92 -15.88
N HIS A 130 -9.43 21.51 -15.11
CA HIS A 130 -9.91 22.30 -13.97
C HIS A 130 -8.99 22.12 -12.75
N CYS A 131 -8.63 20.89 -12.40
CA CYS A 131 -7.75 20.58 -11.28
C CYS A 131 -6.26 20.77 -11.60
N GLN A 132 -5.90 20.98 -12.88
CA GLN A 132 -4.52 21.14 -13.36
C GLN A 132 -3.61 19.98 -12.94
N ARG A 133 -4.12 18.75 -12.99
CA ARG A 133 -3.37 17.52 -12.65
C ARG A 133 -3.75 16.34 -13.53
N PHE A 134 -2.80 15.42 -13.70
CA PHE A 134 -3.11 14.06 -14.16
C PHE A 134 -4.01 13.37 -13.14
N LEU A 135 -4.88 12.48 -13.62
CA LEU A 135 -5.81 11.71 -12.79
C LEU A 135 -5.29 10.29 -12.64
N PRO A 136 -4.67 9.95 -11.49
CA PRO A 136 -4.50 8.56 -11.09
C PRO A 136 -5.84 7.82 -11.06
N ASP A 137 -5.79 6.49 -11.15
CA ASP A 137 -6.98 5.62 -11.29
C ASP A 137 -8.11 5.88 -10.28
N ARG A 138 -7.79 6.37 -9.08
CA ARG A 138 -8.78 6.68 -8.03
C ARG A 138 -9.43 8.07 -8.12
N TYR A 139 -8.94 8.93 -8.99
CA TYR A 139 -9.48 10.28 -9.24
C TYR A 139 -10.32 10.35 -10.52
N ILE A 140 -10.50 9.23 -11.20
CA ILE A 140 -11.30 9.11 -12.42
C ILE A 140 -12.39 8.06 -12.21
N GLU A 141 -13.60 8.41 -12.61
CA GLU A 141 -14.75 7.52 -12.63
C GLU A 141 -15.44 7.59 -13.98
N GLY A 142 -16.16 6.54 -14.35
CA GLY A 142 -16.90 6.51 -15.60
C GLY A 142 -17.82 5.30 -15.68
N THR A 143 -18.31 5.02 -16.87
CA THR A 143 -19.15 3.86 -17.14
C THR A 143 -18.26 2.66 -17.50
N CYS A 144 -18.51 1.51 -16.87
CA CYS A 144 -17.80 0.27 -17.13
C CYS A 144 -18.08 -0.23 -18.57
N PRO A 145 -17.05 -0.47 -19.40
CA PRO A 145 -17.25 -0.92 -20.78
C PRO A 145 -17.72 -2.38 -20.88
N TYR A 146 -17.70 -3.14 -19.78
CA TYR A 146 -18.04 -4.57 -19.76
C TYR A 146 -19.45 -4.86 -19.23
N CYS A 147 -19.95 -4.05 -18.28
CA CYS A 147 -21.26 -4.28 -17.65
C CYS A 147 -22.17 -3.05 -17.61
N ASN A 148 -21.72 -1.90 -18.16
CA ASN A 148 -22.45 -0.63 -18.17
C ASN A 148 -22.81 -0.07 -16.79
N SER A 149 -22.15 -0.54 -15.72
CA SER A 149 -22.25 0.08 -14.41
C SER A 149 -21.70 1.50 -14.45
N SER A 150 -22.48 2.45 -13.92
CA SER A 150 -22.05 3.83 -13.70
C SER A 150 -21.19 3.92 -12.44
N GLY A 151 -20.01 4.52 -12.53
CA GLY A 151 -19.11 4.75 -11.38
C GLY A 151 -17.96 3.75 -11.26
N ALA A 152 -17.60 3.08 -12.35
CA ALA A 152 -16.39 2.28 -12.41
C ALA A 152 -15.16 3.18 -12.24
N ARG A 153 -14.17 2.72 -11.47
CA ARG A 153 -12.92 3.45 -11.24
C ARG A 153 -11.91 3.18 -12.36
N GLY A 154 -10.86 3.99 -12.44
CA GLY A 154 -9.80 3.80 -13.43
C GLY A 154 -9.00 2.49 -13.32
N ASP A 155 -9.12 1.75 -12.20
CA ASP A 155 -8.40 0.50 -11.93
C ASP A 155 -9.32 -0.74 -11.95
N GLN A 156 -10.57 -0.60 -11.53
CA GLN A 156 -11.50 -1.72 -11.38
C GLN A 156 -12.97 -1.27 -11.40
N CYS A 157 -13.83 -2.10 -11.98
CA CYS A 157 -15.27 -2.02 -11.77
C CYS A 157 -15.68 -2.87 -10.55
N ASP A 158 -16.20 -2.24 -9.50
CA ASP A 158 -16.62 -2.94 -8.28
C ASP A 158 -17.84 -3.85 -8.50
N ASP A 159 -18.68 -3.58 -9.52
CA ASP A 159 -19.89 -4.37 -9.79
C ASP A 159 -19.62 -5.69 -10.51
N CYS A 160 -18.70 -5.72 -11.48
CA CYS A 160 -18.36 -6.94 -12.23
C CYS A 160 -16.98 -7.51 -11.89
N GLY A 161 -16.22 -6.81 -11.04
CA GLY A 161 -14.91 -7.23 -10.55
C GLY A 161 -13.77 -7.13 -11.57
N LYS A 162 -14.04 -6.73 -12.82
CA LYS A 162 -13.01 -6.67 -13.88
C LYS A 162 -12.00 -5.54 -13.61
N PRO A 163 -10.69 -5.83 -13.69
CA PRO A 163 -9.68 -4.79 -13.79
C PRO A 163 -9.84 -4.09 -15.13
N ILE A 164 -9.73 -2.76 -15.12
CA ILE A 164 -9.87 -1.91 -16.30
C ILE A 164 -8.77 -0.86 -16.29
N ASN A 165 -8.42 -0.34 -17.46
CA ASN A 165 -7.55 0.84 -17.55
C ASN A 165 -8.43 2.10 -17.61
N ALA A 166 -7.96 3.21 -17.04
CA ALA A 166 -8.66 4.49 -17.07
C ALA A 166 -9.03 4.97 -18.49
N SER A 167 -8.24 4.60 -19.50
CA SER A 167 -8.52 4.89 -20.92
C SER A 167 -9.67 4.09 -21.52
N GLU A 168 -10.11 3.01 -20.88
CA GLU A 168 -11.21 2.16 -21.32
C GLU A 168 -12.57 2.62 -20.76
N LEU A 169 -12.58 3.55 -19.80
CA LEU A 169 -13.81 4.09 -19.24
C LEU A 169 -14.63 4.84 -20.31
N ILE A 170 -15.92 4.56 -20.34
CA ILE A 170 -16.88 5.33 -21.15
C ILE A 170 -17.28 6.57 -20.35
N ASP A 171 -17.30 7.73 -21.01
CA ASP A 171 -17.60 9.04 -20.39
C ASP A 171 -16.82 9.31 -19.09
N PRO A 172 -15.48 9.30 -19.13
CA PRO A 172 -14.66 9.49 -17.94
C PRO A 172 -14.85 10.89 -17.34
N GLN A 173 -15.00 10.96 -16.03
CA GLN A 173 -15.16 12.18 -15.25
C GLN A 173 -14.10 12.27 -14.16
N CYS A 174 -13.67 13.50 -13.88
CA CYS A 174 -12.86 13.81 -12.71
C CYS A 174 -13.78 13.78 -11.48
N ARG A 175 -13.36 13.05 -10.46
CA ARG A 175 -14.01 13.03 -9.15
C ARG A 175 -13.67 14.25 -8.30
#